data_AF-A0ABD3G5I5-F1
#
_entry.id   AF-A0ABD3G5I5-F1
#
_cell.length_a   1.000
_cell.length_b   1.000
_cell.length_c   1.000
_cell.angle_alpha   90.00
_cell.angle_beta   90.00
_cell.angle_gamma   90.00
#
_symmetry.space_group_name_H-M   'P 1'
#
loop_
_entity.id
_entity.type
_entity.pdbx_description
1 polymer ?
#
loop_
_entity_poly.entity_id
_entity_poly.type
_entity_poly.pdbx_seq_one_letter_code
_entity_poly.pdbx_strand_id
1 'polypeptide(L)'
;MASDPLAAVQQLQSVVTTLAPSLHPQVLPKGVEYGLDLILSLCKTEEQRQTLLALVRSQKPKGDNASKPQVDEENTDEEEEDGDYLEPQVVGIFDVKNRVFAVQKVQWMPEREAVVHEFARFIELQLENPIAAKQVVQHFLEVNGHKPEEVTLAQQCFSAAFALQTLLRAFPRLPIAVGNKVIEIDEDTDVAEVFAPLFVTGKTKKIKNKKAKSTQKQEAAKGKAKQQKSKKRKST
;
A
#
# COMPACT_ATOMS: atom_id res chain seq x y z
N MET A 1 -14.11 -5.75 29.74
CA MET A 1 -12.69 -5.81 29.35
C MET A 1 -12.50 -4.80 28.25
N ALA A 2 -11.64 -3.80 28.43
CA ALA A 2 -11.36 -2.85 27.34
C ALA A 2 -10.68 -3.64 26.21
N SER A 3 -11.32 -3.69 25.04
CA SER A 3 -10.71 -4.25 23.83
C SER A 3 -9.41 -3.49 23.56
N ASP A 4 -8.31 -4.22 23.35
CA ASP A 4 -7.06 -3.63 22.89
C ASP A 4 -7.34 -2.77 21.64
N PRO A 5 -7.01 -1.46 21.64
CA PRO A 5 -7.23 -0.59 20.49
C PRO A 5 -6.64 -1.16 19.19
N LEU A 6 -5.52 -1.89 19.29
CA LEU A 6 -4.92 -2.56 18.14
C LEU A 6 -5.75 -3.74 17.64
N ALA A 7 -6.43 -4.46 18.53
CA ALA A 7 -7.38 -5.51 18.14
C ALA A 7 -8.60 -4.91 17.42
N ALA A 8 -9.09 -3.74 17.86
CA ALA A 8 -10.17 -3.04 17.16
C ALA A 8 -9.75 -2.61 15.74
N VAL A 9 -8.51 -2.12 15.58
CA VAL A 9 -7.95 -1.82 14.25
C VAL A 9 -7.88 -3.07 13.37
N GLN A 10 -7.41 -4.22 13.89
CA GLN A 10 -7.40 -5.48 13.15
C GLN A 10 -8.81 -5.91 12.73
N GLN A 11 -9.78 -5.82 13.64
CA GLN A 11 -11.16 -6.19 13.37
C GLN A 11 -11.76 -5.32 12.25
N LEU A 12 -11.59 -4.00 12.32
CA LEU A 12 -12.10 -3.10 11.29
C LEU A 12 -11.42 -3.31 9.93
N GLN A 13 -10.10 -3.51 9.90
CA GLN A 13 -9.40 -3.89 8.66
C GLN A 13 -9.98 -5.19 8.09
N SER A 14 -10.20 -6.20 8.93
CA SER A 14 -10.79 -7.47 8.51
C SER A 14 -12.20 -7.29 7.94
N VAL A 15 -13.04 -6.45 8.56
CA VAL A 15 -14.40 -6.16 8.09
C VAL A 15 -14.35 -5.51 6.71
N VAL A 16 -13.54 -4.45 6.54
CA VAL A 16 -13.39 -3.76 5.24
C VAL A 16 -12.92 -4.74 4.17
N THR A 17 -11.87 -5.54 4.44
CA THR A 17 -11.36 -6.50 3.44
C THR A 17 -12.33 -7.64 3.15
N THR A 18 -13.22 -7.98 4.09
CA THR A 18 -14.21 -9.06 3.89
C THR A 18 -15.40 -8.55 3.07
N LEU A 19 -15.89 -7.35 3.37
CA LEU A 19 -17.01 -6.73 2.65
C LEU A 19 -16.58 -6.19 1.29
N ALA A 20 -15.33 -5.78 1.14
CA ALA A 20 -14.83 -5.15 -0.06
C ALA A 20 -13.44 -5.70 -0.45
N PRO A 21 -13.37 -6.95 -0.93
CA PRO A 21 -12.10 -7.62 -1.24
C PRO A 21 -11.38 -7.05 -2.47
N SER A 22 -12.10 -6.35 -3.35
CA SER A 22 -11.59 -5.88 -4.65
C SER A 22 -11.40 -4.36 -4.69
N LEU A 23 -12.44 -3.61 -4.30
CA LEU A 23 -12.46 -2.14 -4.31
C LEU A 23 -12.95 -1.66 -2.96
N HIS A 24 -12.11 -0.99 -2.18
CA HIS A 24 -12.46 -0.53 -0.85
C HIS A 24 -11.91 0.88 -0.58
N PRO A 25 -12.51 1.64 0.34
CA PRO A 25 -11.94 2.91 0.77
C PRO A 25 -10.52 2.72 1.33
N GLN A 26 -9.61 3.61 0.95
CA GLN A 26 -8.27 3.64 1.52
C GLN A 26 -8.25 4.45 2.80
N VAL A 27 -7.81 3.79 3.86
CA VAL A 27 -7.60 4.45 5.13
C VAL A 27 -6.16 4.94 5.20
N LEU A 28 -5.96 6.22 5.43
CA LEU A 28 -4.63 6.86 5.45
C LEU A 28 -4.29 7.45 6.82
N PRO A 29 -2.99 7.55 7.17
CA PRO A 29 -2.54 8.21 8.40
C PRO A 29 -2.97 9.68 8.49
N LYS A 30 -2.84 10.26 9.69
CA LYS A 30 -3.13 11.68 9.92
C LYS A 30 -2.22 12.58 9.09
N GLY A 31 -2.79 13.68 8.57
CA GLY A 31 -2.05 14.73 7.87
C GLY A 31 -1.74 14.42 6.41
N VAL A 32 -2.47 13.45 5.86
CA VAL A 32 -2.36 13.01 4.47
C VAL A 32 -3.75 13.01 3.86
N GLU A 33 -3.85 13.54 2.66
CA GLU A 33 -5.04 13.54 1.81
C GLU A 33 -5.05 12.26 0.95
N TYR A 34 -5.36 12.34 -0.33
CA TYR A 34 -5.59 11.18 -1.20
C TYR A 34 -4.60 11.08 -2.37
N GLY A 35 -4.84 10.15 -3.30
CA GLY A 35 -3.97 9.93 -4.44
C GLY A 35 -2.55 9.57 -4.04
N LEU A 36 -1.62 10.45 -4.39
CA LEU A 36 -0.18 10.29 -4.15
C LEU A 36 0.32 11.05 -2.91
N ASP A 37 -0.54 11.78 -2.22
CA ASP A 37 -0.13 12.71 -1.16
C ASP A 37 0.70 12.01 -0.07
N LEU A 38 0.37 10.77 0.29
CA LEU A 38 1.13 10.01 1.28
C LEU A 38 2.61 9.93 0.94
N ILE A 39 2.94 9.53 -0.29
CA ILE A 39 4.32 9.31 -0.70
C ILE A 39 5.01 10.63 -1.06
N LEU A 40 4.28 11.60 -1.60
CA LEU A 40 4.81 12.93 -1.93
C LEU A 40 5.14 13.73 -0.66
N SER A 41 4.34 13.59 0.40
CA SER A 41 4.58 14.25 1.69
C SER A 41 5.91 13.81 2.36
N LEU A 42 6.46 12.67 1.96
CA LEU A 42 7.72 12.14 2.50
C LEU A 42 8.96 12.80 1.86
N CYS A 43 8.84 13.28 0.61
CA CYS A 43 9.91 13.99 -0.09
C CYS A 43 10.29 15.29 0.64
N LYS A 44 11.59 15.54 0.77
CA LYS A 44 12.18 16.71 1.43
C LYS A 44 12.44 17.86 0.47
N THR A 45 12.77 17.55 -0.77
CA THR A 45 13.05 18.55 -1.81
C THR A 45 12.03 18.48 -2.95
N GLU A 46 11.97 19.55 -3.73
CA GLU A 46 11.12 19.60 -4.92
C GLU A 46 11.63 18.64 -6.01
N GLU A 47 12.96 18.51 -6.14
CA GLU A 47 13.59 17.57 -7.07
C GLU A 47 13.17 16.13 -6.78
N GLN A 48 13.09 15.76 -5.49
CA GLN A 48 12.57 14.45 -5.09
C GLN A 48 11.09 14.28 -5.47
N ARG A 49 10.25 15.31 -5.26
CA ARG A 49 8.82 15.27 -5.64
C ARG A 49 8.66 15.07 -7.15
N GLN A 50 9.40 15.84 -7.96
CA GLN A 50 9.36 15.72 -9.41
C GLN A 50 9.88 14.36 -9.90
N THR A 51 10.94 13.85 -9.28
CA THR A 51 11.47 12.50 -9.58
C THR A 51 10.44 11.43 -9.30
N LEU A 52 9.74 11.49 -8.16
CA LEU A 52 8.70 10.54 -7.80
C LEU A 52 7.48 10.64 -8.72
N LEU A 53 7.04 11.86 -9.08
CA LEU A 53 5.95 12.06 -10.04
C LEU A 53 6.30 11.50 -11.42
N ALA A 54 7.53 11.73 -11.90
CA ALA A 54 8.01 11.17 -13.16
C ALA A 54 8.05 9.64 -13.11
N LEU A 55 8.50 9.05 -11.99
CA LEU A 55 8.47 7.62 -11.78
C LEU A 55 7.03 7.08 -11.85
N VAL A 56 6.08 7.66 -11.10
CA VAL A 56 4.67 7.24 -11.14
C VAL A 56 4.14 7.28 -12.57
N ARG A 57 4.29 8.42 -13.26
CA ARG A 57 3.82 8.59 -14.65
C ARG A 57 4.43 7.58 -15.62
N SER A 58 5.70 7.22 -15.45
CA SER A 58 6.36 6.20 -16.28
C SER A 58 5.73 4.80 -16.14
N GLN A 59 5.01 4.57 -15.04
CA GLN A 59 4.34 3.31 -14.72
C GLN A 59 2.84 3.33 -15.05
N LYS A 60 2.33 4.40 -15.67
CA LYS A 60 0.94 4.43 -16.16
C LYS A 60 0.74 3.29 -17.16
N PRO A 61 -0.28 2.42 -17.00
CA PRO A 61 -0.62 1.41 -17.99
C PRO A 61 -0.81 2.09 -19.35
N LYS A 62 -0.13 1.57 -20.37
CA LYS A 62 -0.41 1.98 -21.76
C LYS A 62 -1.70 1.27 -22.14
N GLY A 63 -2.74 2.01 -22.54
CA GLY A 63 -3.96 1.40 -23.07
C GLY A 63 -3.57 0.46 -24.22
N ASP A 64 -4.02 -0.79 -24.16
CA ASP A 64 -3.90 -1.74 -25.28
C ASP A 64 -4.89 -1.30 -26.38
N ASN A 65 -4.55 -0.22 -27.11
CA ASN A 65 -4.97 0.14 -28.46
C ASN A 65 -4.47 1.56 -28.78
N ALA A 66 -3.16 1.70 -28.96
CA ALA A 66 -2.62 2.85 -29.70
C ALA A 66 -2.96 2.68 -31.20
N SER A 67 -4.22 2.93 -31.55
CA SER A 67 -4.59 3.27 -32.92
C SER A 67 -3.77 4.50 -33.31
N LYS A 68 -3.03 4.40 -34.41
CA LYS A 68 -2.16 5.46 -34.94
C LYS A 68 -2.93 6.79 -35.08
N PRO A 69 -2.26 7.95 -34.92
CA PRO A 69 -2.90 9.22 -35.21
C PRO A 69 -3.13 9.31 -36.72
N GLN A 70 -4.39 9.27 -37.14
CA GLN A 70 -4.78 9.93 -38.38
C GLN A 70 -4.91 11.41 -38.05
N VAL A 71 -4.05 12.18 -38.71
CA VAL A 71 -4.17 13.62 -38.87
C VAL A 71 -5.49 13.87 -39.58
N ASP A 72 -6.39 14.63 -38.94
CA ASP A 72 -7.28 15.54 -39.65
C ASP A 72 -7.60 16.72 -38.73
N GLU A 73 -7.58 17.91 -39.35
CA GLU A 73 -7.61 19.23 -38.76
C GLU A 73 -9.00 19.64 -38.27
N GLU A 74 -8.99 20.46 -37.21
CA GLU A 74 -9.98 21.49 -36.86
C GLU A 74 -11.40 21.09 -36.37
N ASN A 75 -11.62 21.50 -35.12
CA ASN A 75 -12.82 22.10 -34.49
C ASN A 75 -13.66 21.26 -33.52
N THR A 76 -13.85 21.93 -32.37
CA THR A 76 -14.96 21.90 -31.39
C THR A 76 -14.98 20.82 -30.31
N ASP A 77 -14.86 21.29 -29.05
CA ASP A 77 -15.34 20.73 -27.77
C ASP A 77 -15.90 19.30 -27.83
N GLU A 78 -15.02 18.31 -27.90
CA GLU A 78 -15.35 16.94 -27.55
C GLU A 78 -14.89 16.71 -26.11
N GLU A 79 -15.87 16.64 -25.19
CA GLU A 79 -15.68 16.04 -23.87
C GLU A 79 -15.02 14.67 -24.08
N GLU A 80 -13.76 14.54 -23.65
CA GLU A 80 -13.00 13.29 -23.75
C GLU A 80 -13.85 12.14 -23.20
N GLU A 81 -14.09 11.12 -24.03
CA GLU A 81 -14.82 9.92 -23.63
C GLU A 81 -14.29 9.40 -22.28
N ASP A 82 -15.20 9.37 -21.31
CA ASP A 82 -15.09 9.12 -19.87
C ASP A 82 -14.52 7.72 -19.47
N GLY A 83 -13.75 7.08 -20.35
CA GLY A 83 -13.32 5.67 -20.24
C GLY A 83 -11.85 5.43 -19.92
N ASP A 84 -10.95 6.37 -20.24
CA ASP A 84 -9.50 6.13 -20.22
C ASP A 84 -8.72 6.96 -19.18
N TYR A 85 -9.41 7.83 -18.43
CA TYR A 85 -8.77 8.59 -17.37
C TYR A 85 -8.47 7.70 -16.16
N LEU A 86 -7.19 7.45 -15.92
CA LEU A 86 -6.68 6.72 -14.77
C LEU A 86 -5.98 7.66 -13.80
N GLU A 87 -6.35 7.55 -12.53
CA GLU A 87 -5.76 8.28 -11.41
C GLU A 87 -4.82 7.35 -10.62
N PRO A 88 -3.59 7.78 -10.28
CA PRO A 88 -2.69 6.98 -9.47
C PRO A 88 -3.04 7.11 -7.99
N GLN A 89 -3.38 5.98 -7.38
CA GLN A 89 -3.83 5.88 -5.99
C GLN A 89 -2.83 5.07 -5.16
N VAL A 90 -2.45 5.60 -3.99
CA VAL A 90 -1.63 4.85 -3.03
C VAL A 90 -2.50 3.81 -2.32
N VAL A 91 -2.02 2.56 -2.26
CA VAL A 91 -2.65 1.47 -1.52
C VAL A 91 -1.77 1.07 -0.34
N GLY A 92 -2.35 1.04 0.84
CA GLY A 92 -1.63 0.71 2.07
C GLY A 92 -2.51 0.10 3.16
N ILE A 93 -1.86 -0.43 4.18
CA ILE A 93 -2.52 -1.05 5.33
C ILE A 93 -1.76 -0.72 6.62
N PHE A 94 -2.47 -0.66 7.74
CA PHE A 94 -1.80 -0.59 9.03
C PHE A 94 -1.32 -1.99 9.46
N ASP A 95 0.00 -2.17 9.50
CA ASP A 95 0.62 -3.36 10.05
C ASP A 95 0.66 -3.24 11.57
N VAL A 96 -0.32 -3.88 12.20
CA VAL A 96 -0.52 -3.86 13.66
C VAL A 96 0.66 -4.48 14.39
N LYS A 97 1.32 -5.49 13.80
CA LYS A 97 2.44 -6.20 14.44
C LYS A 97 3.66 -5.30 14.52
N ASN A 98 3.98 -4.63 13.41
CA ASN A 98 5.14 -3.75 13.33
C ASN A 98 4.82 -2.30 13.73
N ARG A 99 3.54 -1.96 13.91
CA ARG A 99 3.03 -0.61 14.24
C ARG A 99 3.44 0.44 13.20
N VAL A 100 3.35 0.08 11.94
CA VAL A 100 3.70 0.94 10.80
C VAL A 100 2.55 1.01 9.82
N PHE A 101 2.48 2.09 9.06
CA PHE A 101 1.64 2.11 7.87
C PHE A 101 2.45 1.55 6.70
N ALA A 102 2.08 0.35 6.24
CA ALA A 102 2.75 -0.34 5.16
C ALA A 102 2.13 0.08 3.82
N VAL A 103 2.88 0.84 3.02
CA VAL A 103 2.51 1.15 1.64
C VAL A 103 2.81 -0.07 0.79
N GLN A 104 1.79 -0.60 0.15
CA GLN A 104 1.86 -1.86 -0.58
C GLN A 104 2.16 -1.65 -2.05
N LYS A 105 1.46 -0.70 -2.69
CA LYS A 105 1.59 -0.41 -4.12
C LYS A 105 1.04 0.98 -4.45
N VAL A 106 1.38 1.46 -5.64
CA VAL A 106 0.62 2.51 -6.33
C VAL A 106 -0.20 1.83 -7.42
N GLN A 107 -1.50 2.08 -7.44
CA GLN A 107 -2.44 1.50 -8.40
C GLN A 107 -3.08 2.60 -9.23
N TRP A 108 -3.09 2.43 -10.55
CA TRP A 108 -3.86 3.29 -11.44
C TRP A 108 -5.31 2.80 -11.44
N MET A 109 -6.24 3.69 -11.11
CA MET A 109 -7.66 3.39 -10.95
C MET A 109 -8.48 4.27 -11.89
N PRO A 110 -9.54 3.75 -12.53
CA PRO A 110 -10.54 4.59 -13.18
C PRO A 110 -11.14 5.59 -12.18
N GLU A 111 -11.57 6.76 -12.66
CA GLU A 111 -12.11 7.81 -11.79
C GLU A 111 -13.19 7.29 -10.82
N ARG A 112 -14.13 6.50 -11.32
CA ARG A 112 -15.21 5.94 -10.50
C ARG A 112 -14.71 5.07 -9.34
N GLU A 113 -13.64 4.30 -9.57
CA GLU A 113 -13.00 3.50 -8.52
C GLU A 113 -12.18 4.38 -7.58
N ALA A 114 -11.47 5.37 -8.12
CA ALA A 114 -10.71 6.34 -7.34
C ALA A 114 -11.62 7.08 -6.36
N VAL A 115 -12.81 7.53 -6.78
CA VAL A 115 -13.81 8.14 -5.88
C VAL A 115 -14.13 7.25 -4.68
N VAL A 116 -14.30 5.92 -4.87
CA VAL A 116 -14.56 4.99 -3.77
C VAL A 116 -13.35 4.84 -2.85
N HIS A 117 -12.16 4.76 -3.44
CA HIS A 117 -10.89 4.66 -2.73
C HIS A 117 -10.65 5.92 -1.87
N GLU A 118 -11.02 7.08 -2.39
CA GLU A 118 -10.93 8.41 -1.76
C GLU A 118 -12.18 8.73 -0.94
N PHE A 119 -12.27 8.15 0.26
CA PHE A 119 -13.51 8.19 1.06
C PHE A 119 -14.14 9.59 1.22
N ALA A 120 -13.37 10.66 1.41
CA ALA A 120 -13.94 12.01 1.51
C ALA A 120 -14.53 12.50 0.18
N ARG A 121 -13.88 12.22 -0.96
CA ARG A 121 -14.43 12.55 -2.29
C ARG A 121 -15.75 11.84 -2.53
N PHE A 122 -15.88 10.59 -2.09
CA PHE A 122 -17.17 9.89 -2.11
C PHE A 122 -18.23 10.57 -1.23
N ILE A 123 -17.88 11.04 -0.02
CA ILE A 123 -18.81 11.77 0.84
C ILE A 123 -19.22 13.11 0.23
N GLU A 124 -18.28 13.85 -0.39
CA GLU A 124 -18.57 15.08 -1.12
C GLU A 124 -19.53 14.82 -2.28
N LEU A 125 -19.27 13.77 -3.08
CA LEU A 125 -20.17 13.35 -4.16
C LEU A 125 -21.59 13.02 -3.66
N GLN A 126 -21.72 12.37 -2.49
CA GLN A 126 -23.03 12.09 -1.89
C GLN A 126 -23.81 13.37 -1.54
N LEU A 127 -23.12 14.45 -1.20
CA LEU A 127 -23.74 15.74 -0.87
C LEU A 127 -24.07 16.56 -2.13
N GLU A 128 -23.18 16.55 -3.11
CA GLU A 128 -23.30 17.35 -4.33
C GLU A 128 -24.22 16.72 -5.38
N ASN A 129 -24.08 15.40 -5.60
CA ASN A 129 -24.85 14.66 -6.60
C ASN A 129 -25.23 13.25 -6.11
N PRO A 130 -26.32 13.13 -5.32
CA PRO A 130 -26.78 11.85 -4.78
C PRO A 130 -27.10 10.79 -5.84
N ILE A 131 -27.48 11.21 -7.06
CA ILE A 131 -27.79 10.30 -8.17
C ILE A 131 -26.51 9.62 -8.66
N ALA A 132 -25.47 10.40 -8.94
CA ALA A 132 -24.16 9.87 -9.33
C ALA A 132 -23.56 9.01 -8.20
N ALA A 133 -23.68 9.48 -6.96
CA ALA A 133 -23.18 8.76 -5.80
C ALA A 133 -23.86 7.38 -5.61
N LYS A 134 -25.15 7.25 -5.94
CA LYS A 134 -25.85 5.96 -5.98
C LYS A 134 -25.26 5.02 -7.03
N GLN A 135 -24.90 5.53 -8.21
CA GLN A 135 -24.26 4.72 -9.27
C GLN A 135 -22.88 4.22 -8.83
N VAL A 136 -22.12 5.06 -8.11
CA VAL A 136 -20.84 4.67 -7.50
C VAL A 136 -21.03 3.54 -6.48
N VAL A 137 -22.06 3.61 -5.63
CA VAL A 137 -22.37 2.54 -4.66
C VAL A 137 -22.74 1.22 -5.35
N GLN A 138 -23.54 1.29 -6.41
CA GLN A 138 -23.91 0.10 -7.19
C GLN A 138 -22.67 -0.54 -7.81
N HIS A 139 -21.81 0.26 -8.44
CA HIS A 139 -20.55 -0.21 -9.00
C HIS A 139 -19.64 -0.82 -7.93
N PHE A 140 -19.49 -0.18 -6.77
CA PHE A 140 -18.74 -0.72 -5.63
C PHE A 140 -19.26 -2.09 -5.20
N LEU A 141 -20.58 -2.28 -5.10
CA LEU A 141 -21.17 -3.58 -4.73
C LEU A 141 -20.85 -4.64 -5.78
N GLU A 142 -21.04 -4.33 -7.07
CA GLU A 142 -20.80 -5.25 -8.19
C GLU A 142 -19.34 -5.69 -8.27
N VAL A 143 -18.37 -4.76 -8.19
CA VAL A 143 -16.93 -5.05 -8.24
C VAL A 143 -16.50 -5.96 -7.08
N ASN A 144 -17.18 -5.86 -5.94
CA ASN A 144 -16.93 -6.69 -4.76
C ASN A 144 -17.77 -7.98 -4.73
N GLY A 145 -18.55 -8.28 -5.78
CA GLY A 145 -19.32 -9.50 -5.92
C GLY A 145 -20.65 -9.53 -5.15
N HIS A 146 -21.13 -8.36 -4.72
CA HIS A 146 -22.44 -8.20 -4.07
C HIS A 146 -23.49 -7.76 -5.09
N LYS A 147 -24.76 -7.86 -4.72
CA LYS A 147 -25.84 -7.38 -5.57
C LYS A 147 -26.03 -5.86 -5.43
N PRO A 148 -26.40 -5.13 -6.49
CA PRO A 148 -26.54 -3.66 -6.46
C PRO A 148 -27.56 -3.14 -5.44
N GLU A 149 -28.50 -3.98 -5.00
CA GLU A 149 -29.56 -3.62 -4.07
C GLU A 149 -29.14 -3.79 -2.60
N GLU A 150 -28.00 -4.44 -2.34
CA GLU A 150 -27.47 -4.71 -1.00
C GLU A 150 -26.75 -3.49 -0.39
N VAL A 151 -27.37 -2.31 -0.49
CA VAL A 151 -26.82 -1.01 -0.08
C VAL A 151 -26.38 -1.00 1.39
N THR A 152 -27.03 -1.80 2.25
CA THR A 152 -26.64 -1.94 3.66
C THR A 152 -25.22 -2.51 3.81
N LEU A 153 -24.76 -3.40 2.92
CA LEU A 153 -23.38 -3.91 2.95
C LEU A 153 -22.37 -2.80 2.62
N ALA A 154 -22.68 -1.97 1.63
CA ALA A 154 -21.88 -0.79 1.33
C ALA A 154 -21.80 0.16 2.53
N GLN A 155 -22.94 0.47 3.15
CA GLN A 155 -22.99 1.31 4.34
C GLN A 155 -22.15 0.74 5.49
N GLN A 156 -22.21 -0.58 5.73
CA GLN A 156 -21.39 -1.25 6.74
C GLN A 156 -19.90 -1.12 6.43
N CYS A 157 -19.49 -1.32 5.17
CA CYS A 157 -18.11 -1.18 4.74
C CYS A 157 -17.59 0.26 4.91
N PHE A 158 -18.32 1.25 4.41
CA PHE A 158 -17.95 2.67 4.55
C PHE A 158 -17.91 3.12 6.01
N SER A 159 -18.85 2.64 6.84
CA SER A 159 -18.85 2.92 8.28
C SER A 159 -17.64 2.31 8.99
N ALA A 160 -17.26 1.08 8.62
CA ALA A 160 -16.06 0.42 9.15
C ALA A 160 -14.79 1.15 8.72
N ALA A 161 -14.70 1.59 7.45
CA ALA A 161 -13.58 2.38 6.96
C ALA A 161 -13.46 3.74 7.66
N PHE A 162 -14.58 4.43 7.89
CA PHE A 162 -14.61 5.68 8.65
C PHE A 162 -14.15 5.51 10.10
N ALA A 163 -14.63 4.45 10.78
CA ALA A 163 -14.20 4.12 12.14
C ALA A 163 -12.69 3.82 12.17
N LEU A 164 -12.20 3.07 11.18
CA LEU A 164 -10.78 2.75 11.04
C LEU A 164 -9.93 4.01 10.79
N GLN A 165 -10.38 4.93 9.92
CA GLN A 165 -9.73 6.23 9.70
C GLN A 165 -9.65 7.04 11.00
N THR A 166 -10.73 7.08 11.75
CA THR A 166 -10.79 7.80 13.03
C THR A 166 -9.78 7.24 14.03
N LEU A 167 -9.67 5.92 14.15
CA LEU A 167 -8.68 5.28 15.01
C LEU A 167 -7.25 5.50 14.53
N LEU A 168 -6.97 5.35 13.23
CA LEU A 168 -5.62 5.57 12.70
C LEU A 168 -5.17 7.03 12.83
N ARG A 169 -6.08 7.99 12.70
CA ARG A 169 -5.80 9.41 12.92
C ARG A 169 -5.54 9.78 14.38
N ALA A 170 -5.90 8.92 15.33
CA ALA A 170 -5.57 9.11 16.75
C ALA A 170 -4.09 8.81 17.05
N PHE A 171 -3.36 8.13 16.16
CA PHE A 171 -1.93 7.90 16.33
C PHE A 171 -1.15 9.21 16.06
N PRO A 172 -0.21 9.62 16.94
CA PRO A 172 0.50 10.89 16.81
C PRO A 172 1.29 11.03 15.50
N ARG A 173 1.94 9.95 15.07
CA ARG A 173 2.60 9.79 13.76
C ARG A 173 2.94 8.31 13.56
N LEU A 174 2.52 7.74 12.45
CA LEU A 174 2.85 6.36 12.10
C LEU A 174 4.11 6.33 11.24
N PRO A 175 5.14 5.52 11.58
CA PRO A 175 6.23 5.27 10.65
C PRO A 175 5.67 4.64 9.36
N ILE A 176 6.22 5.05 8.22
CA ILE A 176 5.82 4.53 6.92
C ILE A 176 6.80 3.44 6.51
N ALA A 177 6.28 2.31 6.03
CA ALA A 177 7.08 1.22 5.51
C ALA A 177 6.80 0.97 4.03
N VAL A 178 7.86 0.72 3.25
CA VAL A 178 7.80 0.28 1.85
C VAL A 178 8.60 -1.03 1.76
N GLY A 179 8.02 -2.06 1.15
CA GLY A 179 8.70 -3.37 1.02
C GLY A 179 9.11 -3.99 2.37
N ASN A 180 8.26 -3.84 3.41
CA ASN A 180 8.48 -4.30 4.79
C ASN A 180 9.66 -3.63 5.52
N LYS A 181 10.14 -2.49 5.04
CA LYS A 181 11.17 -1.69 5.72
C LYS A 181 10.61 -0.32 6.03
N VAL A 182 10.80 0.13 7.27
CA VAL A 182 10.54 1.53 7.63
C VAL A 182 11.50 2.39 6.82
N ILE A 183 10.96 3.42 6.18
CA ILE A 183 11.73 4.34 5.36
C ILE A 183 11.93 5.66 6.11
N GLU A 184 13.14 6.19 6.02
CA GLU A 184 13.49 7.54 6.43
C GLU A 184 14.01 8.23 5.18
N ILE A 185 13.42 9.38 4.84
CA ILE A 185 13.81 10.18 3.68
C ILE A 185 14.44 11.46 4.20
N ASP A 186 15.67 11.71 3.79
CA ASP A 186 16.39 12.97 3.95
C ASP A 186 16.59 13.64 2.57
N GLU A 187 17.34 14.74 2.52
CA GLU A 187 17.57 15.52 1.30
C GLU A 187 18.40 14.76 0.24
N ASP A 188 19.25 13.83 0.67
CA ASP A 188 20.17 13.08 -0.20
C ASP A 188 19.61 11.71 -0.63
N THR A 189 18.45 11.32 -0.11
CA THR A 189 17.82 10.03 -0.38
C THR A 189 17.40 9.90 -1.84
N ASP A 190 17.79 8.80 -2.49
CA ASP A 190 17.26 8.40 -3.80
C ASP A 190 15.84 7.88 -3.66
N VAL A 191 14.87 8.77 -3.83
CA VAL A 191 13.44 8.44 -3.74
C VAL A 191 12.98 7.49 -4.83
N ALA A 192 13.64 7.45 -5.99
CA ALA A 192 13.27 6.52 -7.05
C ALA A 192 13.59 5.08 -6.62
N GLU A 193 14.76 4.84 -6.02
CA GLU A 193 15.12 3.52 -5.47
C GLU A 193 14.18 3.11 -4.33
N VAL A 194 13.88 4.04 -3.40
CA VAL A 194 13.03 3.77 -2.24
C VAL A 194 11.61 3.37 -2.64
N PHE A 195 11.02 4.07 -3.62
CA PHE A 195 9.63 3.85 -4.03
C PHE A 195 9.47 2.87 -5.20
N ALA A 196 10.54 2.50 -5.91
CA ALA A 196 10.50 1.50 -6.99
C ALA A 196 9.72 0.21 -6.64
N PRO A 197 9.81 -0.36 -5.42
CA PRO A 197 9.06 -1.56 -5.06
C PRO A 197 7.53 -1.41 -5.15
N LEU A 198 6.98 -0.18 -5.10
CA LEU A 198 5.55 0.07 -5.16
C LEU A 198 4.92 -0.15 -6.55
N PHE A 199 5.76 -0.23 -7.60
CA PHE A 199 5.30 -0.31 -8.99
C PHE A 199 5.51 -1.69 -9.62
N VAL A 200 6.13 -2.63 -8.90
CA VAL A 200 6.40 -3.98 -9.44
C VAL A 200 5.14 -4.84 -9.35
N THR A 201 4.42 -4.96 -10.46
CA THR A 201 3.28 -5.87 -10.60
C THR A 201 3.76 -7.31 -10.82
N GLY A 202 3.80 -8.10 -9.74
CA GLY A 202 3.84 -9.57 -9.84
C GLY A 202 5.17 -10.24 -9.49
N LYS A 203 5.07 -11.14 -8.50
CA LYS A 203 6.08 -12.10 -8.01
C LYS A 203 7.38 -11.48 -7.53
N THR A 204 7.45 -11.27 -6.22
CA THR A 204 8.70 -11.27 -5.45
C THR A 204 9.51 -12.51 -5.86
N LYS A 205 10.48 -12.34 -6.78
CA LYS A 205 11.57 -13.30 -6.92
C LYS A 205 12.23 -13.34 -5.56
N LYS A 206 12.15 -14.48 -4.87
CA LYS A 206 12.98 -14.79 -3.71
C LYS A 206 14.39 -14.32 -4.03
N ILE A 207 14.87 -13.31 -3.30
CA ILE A 207 16.26 -12.89 -3.34
C ILE A 207 17.06 -14.15 -3.00
N LYS A 208 17.71 -14.73 -4.00
CA LYS A 208 18.72 -15.77 -3.77
C LYS A 208 19.78 -15.08 -2.94
N ASN A 209 19.84 -15.39 -1.65
CA ASN A 209 21.00 -15.12 -0.82
C ASN A 209 22.22 -15.64 -1.58
N LYS A 210 22.96 -14.74 -2.22
CA LYS A 210 24.33 -15.01 -2.62
C LYS A 210 25.05 -15.27 -1.31
N LYS A 211 25.36 -16.54 -1.06
CA LYS A 211 26.33 -16.96 -0.04
C LYS A 211 27.57 -16.10 -0.23
N ALA A 212 27.75 -15.11 0.64
CA ALA A 212 29.04 -14.49 0.84
C ALA A 212 29.97 -15.61 1.33
N LYS A 213 30.96 -15.95 0.51
CA LYS A 213 32.08 -16.79 0.91
C LYS A 213 32.80 -16.07 2.04
N SER A 214 32.58 -16.51 3.27
CA SER A 214 33.46 -16.19 4.38
C SER A 214 34.73 -17.03 4.24
N THR A 215 35.75 -16.44 3.63
CA THR A 215 37.11 -16.96 3.67
C THR A 215 37.71 -16.57 5.03
N GLN A 216 37.70 -17.48 5.99
CA GLN A 216 38.61 -17.40 7.14
C GLN A 216 39.22 -18.77 7.42
N LYS A 217 40.48 -18.87 7.03
CA LYS A 217 41.50 -19.82 7.49
C LYS A 217 41.39 -20.03 9.00
N GLN A 218 41.21 -21.27 9.43
CA GLN A 218 41.67 -21.71 10.75
C GLN A 218 42.66 -22.85 10.56
N GLU A 219 43.87 -22.59 11.01
CA GLU A 219 45.00 -23.48 11.04
C GLU A 219 44.84 -24.58 12.11
N ALA A 220 45.61 -25.63 11.86
CA ALA A 220 45.70 -26.92 12.52
C ALA A 220 45.70 -26.93 14.07
N ALA A 221 45.02 -27.93 14.63
CA ALA A 221 45.31 -28.46 15.96
C ALA A 221 45.51 -29.99 15.89
N LYS A 222 46.77 -30.41 15.75
CA LYS A 222 47.28 -31.74 16.11
C LYS A 222 48.29 -31.54 17.25
N GLY A 223 48.04 -32.12 18.42
CA GLY A 223 49.01 -32.13 19.50
C GLY A 223 48.50 -32.78 20.78
N LYS A 224 48.96 -34.00 21.04
CA LYS A 224 48.76 -34.77 22.28
C LYS A 224 49.68 -34.25 23.41
N ALA A 225 49.18 -34.20 24.65
CA ALA A 225 49.93 -34.38 25.91
C ALA A 225 48.93 -34.84 27.00
N LYS A 226 49.02 -36.06 27.58
CA LYS A 226 49.66 -36.41 28.89
C LYS A 226 49.48 -35.30 29.94
N GLN A 227 48.99 -35.47 31.17
CA GLN A 227 48.93 -36.57 32.14
C GLN A 227 48.07 -36.05 33.33
N GLN A 228 47.27 -36.88 34.01
CA GLN A 228 47.35 -37.09 35.47
C GLN A 228 46.31 -38.09 36.00
N LYS A 229 46.78 -38.93 36.94
CA LYS A 229 46.10 -40.04 37.62
C LYS A 229 45.37 -39.57 38.88
N SER A 230 44.27 -40.24 39.24
CA SER A 230 44.02 -40.81 40.58
C SER A 230 42.66 -41.54 40.60
N LYS A 231 42.65 -42.87 40.63
CA LYS A 231 42.36 -43.72 41.81
C LYS A 231 41.09 -43.35 42.58
N LYS A 232 40.02 -44.14 42.39
CA LYS A 232 39.18 -44.62 43.50
C LYS A 232 38.69 -46.05 43.20
N ARG A 233 38.64 -46.84 44.26
CA ARG A 233 38.65 -48.31 44.30
C ARG A 233 37.35 -48.77 44.96
N LYS A 234 36.81 -49.90 44.48
CA LYS A 234 35.92 -50.90 45.13
C LYS A 234 34.51 -50.49 45.59
N SER A 235 33.51 -51.28 45.17
CA SER A 235 33.01 -52.37 46.02
C SER A 235 32.30 -53.46 45.19
N THR A 236 32.70 -54.70 45.50
CA THR A 236 32.00 -56.01 45.44
C THR A 236 31.33 -56.46 44.16
#